data_AF-A0A974B252-F1
#
_entry.id   AF-A0A974B252-F1
#
_cell.length_a   1.000
_cell.length_b   1.000
_cell.length_c   1.000
_cell.angle_alpha   90.00
_cell.angle_beta   90.00
_cell.angle_gamma   90.00
#
_symmetry.space_group_name_H-M   'P 1'
#
loop_
_entity.id
_entity.type
_entity.pdbx_description
1 polymer ?
#
loop_
_entity_poly.entity_id
_entity_poly.type
_entity_poly.pdbx_seq_one_letter_code
_entity_poly.pdbx_strand_id
1 'polypeptide(L)'
;MSDLLRAPAEMKYAEELDWLESIDDNPKPFSWRLSPKMVRLFILGSERSDGLDREISQKWFGDRSFVERSIVTLASDRGLLLIGDPGTGKSWLAELLSAAICRNSTLVVQGTAGTTEDHIKYSWNVSMVIAKGQSRESMIPSPIMTAMEAGAIGRFEELTRSTSDVQDALISILSEKYISVPELESGGSDNIVFAKPGFSIIATANSRDRGVNDLSSALKRRFNFVRIPVVTNRKSEAEIVRFRTEELLRRHAIDLDVPPTLLDVLLQSFADLRASAAAAGSDDEKLESALSTAEQIGVLEDAVLHSNFFGERTLTARTLASSLVGSLTRREPEDLAILNKYLHGVVEPRSKEHGGSWPEFLEGGRDAIATLS
;
A
#
# COMPACT_ATOMS: atom_id res chain seq x y z
N MET A 1 -22.84 11.01 6.88
CA MET A 1 -21.78 10.95 5.85
C MET A 1 -20.46 11.16 6.56
N SER A 2 -19.44 10.38 6.25
CA SER A 2 -18.12 10.55 6.87
C SER A 2 -17.49 11.83 6.31
N ASP A 3 -17.00 12.73 7.18
CA ASP A 3 -16.24 13.93 6.78
C ASP A 3 -14.81 13.59 6.28
N LEU A 4 -14.49 12.29 6.13
CA LEU A 4 -13.18 11.81 5.69
C LEU A 4 -13.20 11.43 4.22
N LEU A 5 -12.25 11.97 3.45
CA LEU A 5 -12.03 11.57 2.06
C LEU A 5 -11.62 10.09 1.95
N ARG A 6 -10.73 9.63 2.84
CA ARG A 6 -10.33 8.23 2.98
C ARG A 6 -10.31 7.87 4.46
N ALA A 7 -11.27 7.07 4.88
CA ALA A 7 -11.28 6.51 6.23
C ALA A 7 -10.18 5.42 6.38
N PRO A 8 -9.46 5.38 7.51
CA PRO A 8 -8.59 4.26 7.88
C PRO A 8 -9.36 2.93 7.90
N ALA A 9 -8.64 1.82 7.69
CA ALA A 9 -9.25 0.48 7.65
C ALA A 9 -10.10 0.14 8.89
N GLU A 10 -9.68 0.52 10.09
CA GLU A 10 -10.43 0.29 11.33
C GLU A 10 -11.78 1.01 11.39
N MET A 11 -11.92 2.15 10.70
CA MET A 11 -13.18 2.87 10.57
C MET A 11 -14.01 2.33 9.41
N LYS A 12 -13.35 2.07 8.27
CA LYS A 12 -14.01 1.55 7.05
C LYS A 12 -14.65 0.18 7.30
N TYR A 13 -13.99 -0.69 8.05
CA TYR A 13 -14.43 -2.04 8.33
C TYR A 13 -14.84 -2.24 9.80
N ALA A 14 -15.28 -1.17 10.49
CA ALA A 14 -15.61 -1.20 11.90
C ALA A 14 -16.59 -2.33 12.27
N GLU A 15 -17.73 -2.41 11.58
CA GLU A 15 -18.75 -3.44 11.82
C GLU A 15 -18.26 -4.87 11.57
N GLU A 16 -17.33 -5.04 10.63
CA GLU A 16 -16.77 -6.36 10.31
C GLU A 16 -15.77 -6.79 11.39
N LEU A 17 -14.89 -5.88 11.79
CA LEU A 17 -13.92 -6.12 12.84
C LEU A 17 -14.59 -6.32 14.20
N ASP A 18 -15.65 -5.56 14.52
CA ASP A 18 -16.44 -5.71 15.75
C ASP A 18 -17.13 -7.07 15.82
N TRP A 19 -17.69 -7.50 14.69
CA TRP A 19 -18.29 -8.82 14.58
C TRP A 19 -17.23 -9.92 14.77
N LEU A 20 -16.09 -9.84 14.07
CA LEU A 20 -14.99 -10.79 14.24
C LEU A 20 -14.52 -10.86 15.70
N GLU A 21 -14.37 -9.73 16.37
CA GLU A 21 -13.96 -9.66 17.78
C GLU A 21 -15.00 -10.30 18.71
N SER A 22 -16.29 -10.15 18.40
CA SER A 22 -17.40 -10.70 19.21
C SER A 22 -17.50 -12.22 19.18
N ILE A 23 -17.04 -12.85 18.08
CA ILE A 23 -17.07 -14.30 17.90
C ILE A 23 -15.70 -14.97 18.12
N ASP A 24 -14.67 -14.19 18.45
CA ASP A 24 -13.30 -14.69 18.57
C ASP A 24 -13.02 -15.32 19.93
N ASP A 25 -13.08 -16.64 19.96
CA ASP A 25 -12.79 -17.51 21.10
C ASP A 25 -11.32 -17.98 21.17
N ASN A 26 -10.49 -17.58 20.20
CA ASN A 26 -9.12 -18.06 20.08
C ASN A 26 -8.15 -17.22 20.93
N PRO A 27 -6.99 -17.78 21.32
CA PRO A 27 -5.99 -17.04 22.10
C PRO A 27 -5.44 -15.84 21.32
N LYS A 28 -5.39 -14.69 22.01
CA LYS A 28 -4.89 -13.41 21.49
C LYS A 28 -3.51 -13.12 22.10
N PRO A 29 -2.48 -12.83 21.30
CA PRO A 29 -1.18 -12.38 21.81
C PRO A 29 -1.31 -11.02 22.50
N PHE A 30 -0.82 -10.89 23.73
CA PHE A 30 -0.70 -9.62 24.44
C PHE A 30 -1.98 -8.74 24.38
N SER A 31 -1.89 -7.55 23.77
CA SER A 31 -2.95 -6.55 23.62
C SER A 31 -3.75 -6.68 22.31
N TRP A 32 -3.56 -7.76 21.55
CA TRP A 32 -4.24 -7.95 20.27
C TRP A 32 -5.76 -8.03 20.45
N ARG A 33 -6.47 -7.35 19.54
CA ARG A 33 -7.94 -7.32 19.49
C ARG A 33 -8.51 -8.58 18.87
N LEU A 34 -7.89 -9.03 17.79
CA LEU A 34 -8.21 -10.25 17.08
C LEU A 34 -7.11 -11.29 17.23
N SER A 35 -7.47 -12.56 17.29
CA SER A 35 -6.56 -13.68 17.27
C SER A 35 -5.90 -13.81 15.89
N PRO A 36 -4.73 -14.48 15.78
CA PRO A 36 -4.07 -14.73 14.50
C PRO A 36 -5.01 -15.30 13.41
N LYS A 37 -5.95 -16.16 13.80
CA LYS A 37 -6.95 -16.74 12.89
C LYS A 37 -7.93 -15.67 12.37
N MET A 38 -8.46 -14.83 13.25
CA MET A 38 -9.39 -13.76 12.86
C MET A 38 -8.71 -12.63 12.08
N VAL A 39 -7.46 -12.30 12.38
CA VAL A 39 -6.65 -11.37 11.57
C VAL A 39 -6.49 -11.90 10.14
N ARG A 40 -6.21 -13.20 9.97
CA ARG A 40 -6.14 -13.83 8.64
C ARG A 40 -7.47 -13.72 7.90
N LEU A 41 -8.58 -14.04 8.56
CA LEU A 41 -9.92 -13.99 7.98
C LEU A 41 -10.31 -12.57 7.56
N PHE A 42 -10.02 -11.58 8.40
CA PHE A 42 -10.24 -10.17 8.06
C PHE A 42 -9.54 -9.78 6.76
N ILE A 43 -8.28 -10.22 6.56
CA ILE A 43 -7.44 -9.82 5.42
C ILE A 43 -7.78 -10.62 4.15
N LEU A 44 -7.82 -11.95 4.27
CA LEU A 44 -7.94 -12.88 3.14
C LEU A 44 -9.38 -13.27 2.82
N GLY A 45 -10.33 -12.86 3.66
CA GLY A 45 -11.72 -13.29 3.57
C GLY A 45 -11.98 -14.65 4.20
N SER A 46 -13.25 -14.99 4.33
CA SER A 46 -13.72 -16.29 4.83
C SER A 46 -13.97 -17.27 3.69
N GLU A 47 -13.67 -18.54 3.92
CA GLU A 47 -14.07 -19.66 3.07
C GLU A 47 -15.27 -20.39 3.69
N ARG A 48 -15.99 -21.18 2.89
CA ARG A 48 -17.10 -22.02 3.41
C ARG A 48 -16.65 -22.99 4.50
N SER A 49 -15.41 -23.45 4.43
CA SER A 49 -14.75 -24.32 5.40
C SER A 49 -14.54 -23.64 6.76
N ASP A 50 -14.54 -22.31 6.84
CA ASP A 50 -14.38 -21.57 8.09
C ASP A 50 -15.64 -21.62 8.98
N GLY A 51 -16.79 -22.04 8.43
CA GLY A 51 -18.02 -22.28 9.20
C GLY A 51 -18.62 -21.02 9.83
N LEU A 52 -18.39 -19.86 9.22
CA LEU A 52 -18.87 -18.57 9.71
C LEU A 52 -20.29 -18.27 9.24
N ASP A 53 -21.11 -17.68 10.12
CA ASP A 53 -22.48 -17.24 9.80
C ASP A 53 -22.51 -16.02 8.86
N ARG A 54 -21.39 -15.30 8.77
CA ARG A 54 -21.22 -14.10 7.94
C ARG A 54 -20.02 -14.29 7.03
N GLU A 55 -20.22 -14.02 5.74
CA GLU A 55 -19.11 -13.96 4.79
C GLU A 55 -18.26 -12.71 5.04
N ILE A 56 -16.95 -12.93 5.11
CA ILE A 56 -15.94 -11.88 5.24
C ILE A 56 -15.30 -11.70 3.87
N SER A 57 -15.47 -10.51 3.30
CA SER A 57 -14.91 -10.17 2.00
C SER A 57 -13.38 -10.11 2.05
N GLN A 58 -12.73 -10.65 1.02
CA GLN A 58 -11.29 -10.56 0.86
C GLN A 58 -10.87 -9.10 0.58
N LYS A 59 -9.84 -8.61 1.29
CA LYS A 59 -9.34 -7.22 1.19
C LYS A 59 -7.93 -7.13 0.62
N TRP A 60 -7.22 -8.26 0.59
CA TRP A 60 -5.86 -8.36 0.07
C TRP A 60 -5.67 -9.65 -0.74
N PHE A 61 -5.08 -9.54 -1.92
CA PHE A 61 -5.09 -10.57 -2.97
C PHE A 61 -3.68 -11.11 -3.27
N GLY A 62 -3.09 -11.79 -2.30
CA GLY A 62 -1.83 -12.49 -2.51
C GLY A 62 -1.79 -13.81 -1.76
N ASP A 63 -0.63 -14.47 -1.81
CA ASP A 63 -0.48 -15.80 -1.24
C ASP A 63 -0.73 -15.79 0.28
N ARG A 64 -1.55 -16.76 0.73
CA ARG A 64 -1.94 -16.94 2.13
C ARG A 64 -0.73 -17.03 3.05
N SER A 65 0.34 -17.66 2.61
CA SER A 65 1.56 -17.86 3.40
C SER A 65 2.28 -16.55 3.72
N PHE A 66 2.09 -15.47 2.93
CA PHE A 66 2.69 -14.16 3.23
C PHE A 66 1.96 -13.48 4.38
N VAL A 67 0.62 -13.54 4.39
CA VAL A 67 -0.19 -13.01 5.49
C VAL A 67 0.04 -13.79 6.76
N GLU A 68 0.05 -15.13 6.70
CA GLU A 68 0.31 -15.98 7.88
C GLU A 68 1.71 -15.75 8.44
N ARG A 69 2.75 -15.65 7.61
CA ARG A 69 4.11 -15.30 8.06
C ARG A 69 4.18 -13.91 8.70
N SER A 70 3.41 -12.95 8.18
CA SER A 70 3.34 -11.60 8.72
C SER A 70 2.69 -11.61 10.11
N ILE A 71 1.58 -12.32 10.27
CA ILE A 71 0.88 -12.49 11.54
C ILE A 71 1.77 -13.20 12.57
N VAL A 72 2.42 -14.31 12.19
CA VAL A 72 3.34 -15.05 13.07
C VAL A 72 4.53 -14.18 13.49
N THR A 73 5.04 -13.35 12.59
CA THR A 73 6.11 -12.39 12.93
C THR A 73 5.64 -11.41 14.00
N LEU A 74 4.47 -10.82 13.82
CA LEU A 74 3.94 -9.79 14.73
C LEU A 74 3.47 -10.37 16.07
N ALA A 75 3.12 -11.66 16.12
CA ALA A 75 2.85 -12.38 17.36
C ALA A 75 4.13 -12.66 18.17
N SER A 76 5.31 -12.43 17.59
CA SER A 76 6.62 -12.47 18.25
C SER A 76 7.16 -11.04 18.50
N ASP A 77 8.31 -10.93 19.17
CA ASP A 77 8.93 -9.63 19.46
C ASP A 77 9.70 -9.01 18.28
N ARG A 78 9.63 -9.61 17.09
CA ARG A 78 10.35 -9.15 15.89
C ARG A 78 9.54 -8.13 15.10
N GLY A 79 10.25 -7.17 14.49
CA GLY A 79 9.64 -6.30 13.49
C GLY A 79 9.33 -7.06 12.20
N LEU A 80 8.31 -6.64 11.47
CA LEU A 80 7.98 -7.13 10.14
C LEU A 80 8.47 -6.15 9.07
N LEU A 81 9.18 -6.63 8.06
CA LEU A 81 9.58 -5.83 6.89
C LEU A 81 8.95 -6.42 5.63
N LEU A 82 8.02 -5.68 5.04
CA LEU A 82 7.38 -6.00 3.76
C LEU A 82 8.21 -5.41 2.62
N ILE A 83 8.72 -6.26 1.72
CA ILE A 83 9.55 -5.85 0.58
C ILE A 83 8.91 -6.25 -0.73
N GLY A 84 8.92 -5.38 -1.72
CA GLY A 84 8.37 -5.67 -3.05
C GLY A 84 8.32 -4.42 -3.92
N ASP A 85 8.04 -4.62 -5.20
CA ASP A 85 7.99 -3.52 -6.18
C ASP A 85 6.84 -2.54 -5.86
N PRO A 86 6.84 -1.32 -6.42
CA PRO A 86 5.73 -0.39 -6.27
C PRO A 86 4.40 -1.02 -6.70
N GLY A 87 3.31 -0.66 -6.03
CA GLY A 87 1.97 -1.16 -6.37
C GLY A 87 1.65 -2.61 -5.96
N THR A 88 2.54 -3.30 -5.24
CA THR A 88 2.32 -4.69 -4.75
C THR A 88 1.42 -4.80 -3.51
N GLY A 89 0.87 -3.69 -3.01
CA GLY A 89 -0.05 -3.72 -1.85
C GLY A 89 0.60 -3.86 -0.47
N LYS A 90 1.90 -3.53 -0.33
CA LYS A 90 2.64 -3.57 0.96
C LYS A 90 2.00 -2.70 2.04
N SER A 91 1.83 -1.41 1.77
CA SER A 91 1.25 -0.45 2.72
C SER A 91 -0.21 -0.75 3.03
N TRP A 92 -0.94 -1.34 2.08
CA TRP A 92 -2.32 -1.80 2.31
C TRP A 92 -2.36 -2.99 3.27
N LEU A 93 -1.47 -3.98 3.08
CA LEU A 93 -1.34 -5.10 4.02
C LEU A 93 -0.93 -4.62 5.42
N ALA A 94 0.03 -3.68 5.51
CA ALA A 94 0.44 -3.07 6.77
C ALA A 94 -0.73 -2.38 7.49
N GLU A 95 -1.54 -1.60 6.75
CA GLU A 95 -2.75 -0.95 7.28
C GLU A 95 -3.76 -1.95 7.81
N LEU A 96 -4.08 -2.99 7.05
CA LEU A 96 -5.05 -4.01 7.44
C LEU A 96 -4.57 -4.81 8.67
N LEU A 97 -3.29 -5.16 8.73
CA LEU A 97 -2.70 -5.83 9.89
C LEU A 97 -2.81 -4.95 11.14
N SER A 98 -2.41 -3.68 11.07
CA SER A 98 -2.51 -2.76 12.21
C SER A 98 -3.97 -2.54 12.65
N ALA A 99 -4.89 -2.37 11.71
CA ALA A 99 -6.32 -2.22 12.02
C ALA A 99 -6.89 -3.45 12.74
N ALA A 100 -6.57 -4.66 12.26
CA ALA A 100 -7.03 -5.91 12.85
C ALA A 100 -6.40 -6.19 14.23
N ILE A 101 -5.12 -5.85 14.40
CA ILE A 101 -4.37 -6.14 15.63
C ILE A 101 -4.70 -5.16 16.74
N CYS A 102 -4.65 -3.85 16.48
CA CYS A 102 -4.73 -2.82 17.52
C CYS A 102 -5.79 -1.74 17.28
N ARG A 103 -6.64 -1.87 16.25
CA ARG A 103 -7.69 -0.88 15.90
C ARG A 103 -7.15 0.53 15.66
N ASN A 104 -5.90 0.62 15.26
CA ASN A 104 -5.26 1.88 14.91
C ASN A 104 -4.17 1.62 13.88
N SER A 105 -4.42 2.03 12.65
CA SER A 105 -3.46 1.92 11.54
C SER A 105 -2.75 3.24 11.23
N THR A 106 -3.03 4.29 12.01
CA THR A 106 -2.62 5.69 11.74
C THR A 106 -1.30 6.10 12.37
N LEU A 107 -0.70 5.24 13.21
CA LEU A 107 0.62 5.47 13.81
C LEU A 107 1.74 5.23 12.79
N VAL A 108 1.87 6.15 11.83
CA VAL A 108 2.72 5.99 10.64
C VAL A 108 3.84 7.03 10.62
N VAL A 109 5.05 6.57 10.29
CA VAL A 109 6.18 7.38 9.85
C VAL A 109 6.42 7.12 8.37
N GLN A 110 6.51 8.19 7.58
CA GLN A 110 6.88 8.10 6.17
C GLN A 110 8.39 8.29 6.01
N GLY A 111 9.04 7.34 5.36
CA GLY A 111 10.44 7.41 4.99
C GLY A 111 10.67 8.34 3.81
N THR A 112 11.50 9.34 4.01
CA THR A 112 11.95 10.32 3.02
C THR A 112 13.36 10.77 3.37
N ALA A 113 14.01 11.50 2.46
CA ALA A 113 15.29 12.15 2.74
C ALA A 113 15.23 13.18 3.89
N GLY A 114 14.03 13.71 4.20
CA GLY A 114 13.81 14.66 5.29
C GLY A 114 13.33 14.02 6.60
N THR A 115 13.16 12.70 6.65
CA THR A 115 12.80 12.01 7.90
C THR A 115 13.97 12.09 8.86
N THR A 116 13.68 12.38 10.13
CA THR A 116 14.67 12.55 11.20
C THR A 116 14.41 11.57 12.34
N GLU A 117 15.36 11.43 13.26
CA GLU A 117 15.16 10.61 14.47
C GLU A 117 13.95 11.05 15.30
N ASP A 118 13.65 12.34 15.33
CA ASP A 118 12.50 12.91 16.05
C ASP A 118 11.16 12.32 15.57
N HIS A 119 11.05 12.01 14.27
CA HIS A 119 9.87 11.38 13.70
C HIS A 119 9.71 9.91 14.14
N ILE A 120 10.77 9.29 14.69
CA ILE A 120 10.80 7.90 15.18
C ILE A 120 10.75 7.85 16.72
N LYS A 121 11.35 8.83 17.40
CA LYS A 121 11.46 8.86 18.85
C LYS A 121 10.49 9.89 19.43
N TYR A 122 10.93 11.13 19.56
CA TYR A 122 10.16 12.24 20.09
C TYR A 122 10.80 13.55 19.64
N SER A 123 10.05 14.64 19.73
CA SER A 123 10.57 16.00 19.60
C SER A 123 10.16 16.84 20.82
N TRP A 124 10.53 18.12 20.80
CA TRP A 124 10.23 19.05 21.89
C TRP A 124 9.35 20.20 21.41
N ASN A 125 8.34 20.54 22.20
CA ASN A 125 7.66 21.82 22.09
C ASN A 125 8.60 22.93 22.57
N VAL A 126 9.25 23.61 21.64
CA VAL A 126 10.26 24.64 21.92
C VAL A 126 9.74 25.73 22.85
N SER A 127 8.52 26.21 22.65
CA SER A 127 7.92 27.26 23.49
C SER A 127 7.75 26.79 24.93
N MET A 128 7.33 25.55 25.14
CA MET A 128 7.19 24.98 26.47
C MET A 128 8.54 24.73 27.13
N VAL A 129 9.53 24.24 26.38
CA VAL A 129 10.90 24.05 26.89
C VAL A 129 11.49 25.36 27.37
N ILE A 130 11.32 26.46 26.62
CA ILE A 130 11.79 27.79 27.04
C ILE A 130 11.08 28.26 28.31
N ALA A 131 9.77 27.99 28.44
CA ALA A 131 8.96 28.49 29.55
C ALA A 131 9.10 27.65 30.84
N LYS A 132 9.22 26.32 30.73
CA LYS A 132 9.09 25.37 31.83
C LYS A 132 10.26 24.37 31.93
N GLY A 133 11.20 24.39 30.99
CA GLY A 133 12.25 23.37 30.88
C GLY A 133 11.79 22.09 30.19
N GLN A 134 12.73 21.18 29.98
CA GLN A 134 12.47 19.86 29.40
C GLN A 134 11.74 18.97 30.41
N SER A 135 10.55 18.51 30.05
CA SER A 135 9.68 17.68 30.87
C SER A 135 8.79 16.81 29.98
N ARG A 136 8.16 15.76 30.52
CA ARG A 136 7.18 14.98 29.74
C ARG A 136 6.07 15.86 29.13
N GLU A 137 5.68 16.95 29.79
CA GLU A 137 4.68 17.88 29.28
C GLU A 137 5.14 18.58 27.99
N SER A 138 6.43 18.94 27.90
CA SER A 138 7.01 19.60 26.73
C SER A 138 7.42 18.64 25.62
N MET A 139 7.36 17.34 25.85
CA MET A 139 7.72 16.33 24.87
C MET A 139 6.56 16.09 23.90
N ILE A 140 6.89 15.97 22.62
CA ILE A 140 5.96 15.57 21.57
C ILE A 140 6.31 14.14 21.17
N PRO A 141 5.52 13.12 21.58
CA PRO A 141 5.81 11.75 21.22
C PRO A 141 5.62 11.54 19.72
N SER A 142 6.52 10.77 19.10
CA SER A 142 6.34 10.35 17.71
C SER A 142 5.23 9.30 17.57
N PRO A 143 4.78 8.98 16.34
CA PRO A 143 3.87 7.86 16.11
C PRO A 143 4.41 6.51 16.64
N ILE A 144 5.71 6.25 16.53
CA ILE A 144 6.32 4.99 17.01
C ILE A 144 6.37 4.97 18.54
N MET A 145 6.74 6.08 19.19
CA MET A 145 6.71 6.17 20.65
C MET A 145 5.28 6.05 21.20
N THR A 146 4.31 6.67 20.52
CA THR A 146 2.89 6.49 20.85
C THR A 146 2.47 5.02 20.73
N ALA A 147 2.92 4.32 19.69
CA ALA A 147 2.68 2.89 19.54
C ALA A 147 3.33 2.06 20.66
N MET A 148 4.55 2.43 21.08
CA MET A 148 5.24 1.80 22.22
C MET A 148 4.43 1.94 23.51
N GLU A 149 4.01 3.15 23.86
CA GLU A 149 3.27 3.42 25.09
C GLU A 149 1.84 2.83 25.07
N ALA A 150 1.27 2.62 23.88
CA ALA A 150 -0.03 1.98 23.69
C ALA A 150 0.04 0.44 23.60
N GLY A 151 1.22 -0.14 23.40
CA GLY A 151 1.34 -1.57 23.07
C GLY A 151 0.66 -1.90 21.74
N ALA A 152 0.85 -1.03 20.74
CA ALA A 152 0.19 -1.07 19.43
C ALA A 152 1.22 -1.24 18.29
N ILE A 153 0.73 -1.37 17.06
CA ILE A 153 1.59 -1.48 15.89
C ILE A 153 1.99 -0.08 15.40
N GLY A 154 3.30 0.19 15.36
CA GLY A 154 3.87 1.34 14.66
C GLY A 154 4.19 0.97 13.21
N ARG A 155 3.93 1.89 12.27
CA ARG A 155 4.20 1.67 10.84
C ARG A 155 5.31 2.59 10.36
N PHE A 156 6.25 2.04 9.59
CA PHE A 156 7.28 2.80 8.90
C PHE A 156 7.21 2.51 7.40
N GLU A 157 6.62 3.43 6.64
CA GLU A 157 6.47 3.27 5.20
C GLU A 157 7.74 3.76 4.48
N GLU A 158 8.16 3.08 3.41
CA GLU A 158 9.33 3.46 2.60
C GLU A 158 10.64 3.63 3.40
N LEU A 159 10.92 2.71 4.34
CA LEU A 159 12.08 2.75 5.24
C LEU A 159 13.43 3.02 4.54
N THR A 160 13.61 2.44 3.34
CA THR A 160 14.83 2.58 2.53
C THR A 160 15.05 3.98 1.94
N ARG A 161 14.06 4.88 2.03
CA ARG A 161 14.19 6.27 1.58
C ARG A 161 14.71 7.20 2.67
N SER A 162 14.71 6.77 3.93
CA SER A 162 15.38 7.47 5.03
C SER A 162 16.88 7.21 5.02
N THR A 163 17.67 8.15 5.54
CA THR A 163 19.13 7.99 5.70
C THR A 163 19.46 6.86 6.68
N SER A 164 20.64 6.25 6.53
CA SER A 164 21.07 5.13 7.36
C SER A 164 21.04 5.45 8.87
N ASP A 165 21.47 6.66 9.27
CA ASP A 165 21.47 7.09 10.68
C ASP A 165 20.04 7.09 11.27
N VAL A 166 19.07 7.56 10.48
CA VAL A 166 17.66 7.58 10.88
C VAL A 166 17.07 6.17 10.94
N GLN A 167 17.46 5.28 10.02
CA GLN A 167 17.06 3.87 10.08
C GLN A 167 17.62 3.18 11.34
N ASP A 168 18.87 3.47 11.71
CA ASP A 168 19.56 2.86 12.85
C ASP A 168 18.97 3.30 14.21
N ALA A 169 18.23 4.41 14.26
CA ALA A 169 17.43 4.79 15.42
C ALA A 169 16.40 3.71 15.83
N LEU A 170 15.99 2.83 14.91
CA LEU A 170 15.10 1.70 15.19
C LEU A 170 15.81 0.53 15.89
N ILE A 171 17.14 0.47 15.90
CA ILE A 171 17.88 -0.69 16.44
C ILE A 171 17.59 -0.88 17.92
N SER A 172 17.69 0.17 18.74
CA SER A 172 17.40 0.09 20.18
C SER A 172 15.91 -0.17 20.42
N ILE A 173 15.02 0.45 19.65
CA ILE A 173 13.58 0.27 19.75
C ILE A 173 13.18 -1.19 19.45
N LEU A 174 13.79 -1.81 18.44
CA LEU A 174 13.50 -3.20 18.07
C LEU A 174 14.19 -4.23 18.97
N SER A 175 15.36 -3.91 19.52
CA SER A 175 16.13 -4.85 20.36
C SER A 175 15.73 -4.78 21.82
N GLU A 176 15.77 -3.58 22.40
CA GLU A 176 15.62 -3.36 23.84
C GLU A 176 14.22 -2.93 24.24
N LYS A 177 13.39 -2.56 23.26
CA LYS A 177 12.00 -2.10 23.47
C LYS A 177 11.88 -0.88 24.38
N TYR A 178 12.89 0.00 24.39
CA TYR A 178 12.81 1.29 25.08
C TYR A 178 13.45 2.44 24.29
N ILE A 179 13.03 3.65 24.61
CA ILE A 179 13.65 4.91 24.16
C ILE A 179 14.26 5.59 25.39
N SER A 180 15.53 5.98 25.31
CA SER A 180 16.19 6.80 26.32
C SER A 180 15.93 8.27 26.03
N VAL A 181 15.56 9.03 27.06
CA VAL A 181 15.27 10.46 27.05
C VAL A 181 16.21 11.16 28.02
N PRO A 182 17.51 11.30 27.67
CA PRO A 182 18.53 11.79 28.59
C PRO A 182 18.30 13.22 29.07
N GLU A 183 17.48 14.01 28.35
CA GLU A 183 17.15 15.39 28.71
C GLU A 183 16.24 15.51 29.94
N LEU A 184 15.55 14.43 30.35
CA LEU A 184 14.73 14.43 31.55
C LEU A 184 15.58 14.20 32.80
N GLU A 185 15.34 14.97 33.85
CA GLU A 185 16.12 14.91 35.11
C GLU A 185 16.18 13.49 35.70
N SER A 186 17.38 13.08 36.09
CA SER A 186 17.72 11.71 36.53
C SER A 186 17.20 11.33 37.93
N GLY A 187 16.24 12.07 38.48
CA GLY A 187 15.69 11.87 39.84
C GLY A 187 14.73 10.68 39.98
N GLY A 188 14.39 9.99 38.88
CA GLY A 188 13.51 8.81 38.84
C GLY A 188 13.59 8.06 37.51
N SER A 189 12.80 6.99 37.36
CA SER A 189 12.70 6.13 36.16
C SER A 189 12.04 6.81 34.94
N ASP A 190 12.03 8.14 34.91
CA ASP A 190 11.21 8.93 33.98
C ASP A 190 11.93 9.30 32.68
N ASN A 191 13.25 9.08 32.63
CA ASN A 191 14.11 9.30 31.47
C ASN A 191 14.14 8.10 30.50
N ILE A 192 13.33 7.07 30.73
CA ILE A 192 13.21 5.92 29.83
C ILE A 192 11.73 5.68 29.53
N VAL A 193 11.41 5.46 28.24
CA VAL A 193 10.09 5.05 27.80
C VAL A 193 10.14 3.61 27.32
N PHE A 194 9.51 2.73 28.08
CA PHE A 194 9.40 1.31 27.76
C PHE A 194 8.17 1.05 26.90
N ALA A 195 8.32 0.16 25.92
CA ALA A 195 7.17 -0.34 25.15
C ALA A 195 6.32 -1.27 26.02
N LYS A 196 5.01 -1.13 25.93
CA LYS A 196 4.07 -2.09 26.52
C LYS A 196 4.01 -3.37 25.70
N PRO A 197 3.68 -4.52 26.32
CA PRO A 197 3.43 -5.76 25.59
C PRO A 197 2.43 -5.56 24.46
N GLY A 198 2.72 -6.15 23.29
CA GLY A 198 1.95 -5.98 22.06
C GLY A 198 2.48 -4.92 21.09
N PHE A 199 3.45 -4.10 21.51
CA PHE A 199 4.18 -3.23 20.59
C PHE A 199 4.99 -4.03 19.55
N SER A 200 4.81 -3.68 18.28
CA SER A 200 5.69 -4.13 17.19
C SER A 200 5.71 -3.10 16.06
N ILE A 201 6.63 -3.28 15.11
CA ILE A 201 6.80 -2.39 13.95
C ILE A 201 6.54 -3.16 12.67
N ILE A 202 5.71 -2.60 11.79
CA ILE A 202 5.61 -3.00 10.38
C ILE A 202 6.31 -1.94 9.54
N ALA A 203 7.39 -2.32 8.86
CA ALA A 203 8.09 -1.48 7.91
C ALA A 203 7.80 -1.94 6.47
N THR A 204 7.84 -1.00 5.51
CA THR A 204 7.80 -1.31 4.08
C THR A 204 9.05 -0.80 3.38
N ALA A 205 9.50 -1.53 2.36
CA ALA A 205 10.61 -1.12 1.51
C ALA A 205 10.35 -1.52 0.05
N ASN A 206 10.86 -0.70 -0.88
CA ASN A 206 10.78 -0.99 -2.30
C ASN A 206 12.01 -1.80 -2.73
N SER A 207 11.81 -2.87 -3.51
CA SER A 207 12.92 -3.68 -4.04
C SER A 207 13.82 -2.93 -5.02
N ARG A 208 13.31 -1.86 -5.64
CA ARG A 208 14.06 -1.03 -6.60
C ARG A 208 14.94 0.02 -5.95
N ASP A 209 14.74 0.33 -4.66
CA ASP A 209 15.57 1.29 -3.91
C ASP A 209 16.95 0.72 -3.54
N ARG A 210 17.35 -0.42 -4.11
CA ARG A 210 18.69 -1.00 -3.93
C ARG A 210 19.74 0.03 -4.35
N GLY A 211 20.53 0.50 -3.38
CA GLY A 211 21.59 1.49 -3.58
C GLY A 211 21.26 2.93 -3.17
N VAL A 212 20.05 3.25 -2.68
CA VAL A 212 19.76 4.58 -2.11
C VAL A 212 20.25 4.65 -0.66
N ASN A 213 19.69 3.82 0.23
CA ASN A 213 20.21 3.59 1.59
C ASN A 213 19.97 2.12 1.97
N ASP A 214 20.98 1.27 1.82
CA ASP A 214 20.88 -0.15 2.17
C ASP A 214 20.72 -0.34 3.68
N LEU A 215 19.76 -1.18 4.08
CA LEU A 215 19.57 -1.50 5.49
C LEU A 215 20.85 -2.10 6.10
N SER A 216 21.25 -1.57 7.25
CA SER A 216 22.40 -2.06 8.02
C SER A 216 22.25 -3.54 8.39
N SER A 217 23.36 -4.26 8.52
CA SER A 217 23.31 -5.68 8.91
C SER A 217 22.68 -5.89 10.28
N ALA A 218 22.80 -4.91 11.17
CA ALA A 218 22.16 -4.88 12.48
C ALA A 218 20.63 -4.83 12.33
N LEU A 219 20.12 -3.89 11.52
CA LEU A 219 18.67 -3.74 11.32
C LEU A 219 18.05 -4.94 10.58
N LYS A 220 18.74 -5.47 9.57
CA LYS A 220 18.32 -6.72 8.88
C LYS A 220 18.13 -7.88 9.85
N ARG A 221 18.90 -7.99 10.92
CA ARG A 221 18.75 -9.07 11.91
C ARG A 221 17.58 -8.87 12.89
N ARG A 222 16.95 -7.70 12.93
CA ARG A 222 15.83 -7.38 13.83
C ARG A 222 14.46 -7.44 13.16
N PHE A 223 14.44 -7.41 11.83
CA PHE A 223 13.24 -7.67 11.04
C PHE A 223 13.12 -9.15 10.66
N ASN A 224 11.88 -9.60 10.44
CA ASN A 224 11.58 -10.73 9.58
C ASN A 224 11.10 -10.21 8.22
N PHE A 225 11.53 -10.84 7.13
CA PHE A 225 11.35 -10.34 5.77
C PHE A 225 10.24 -11.11 5.09
N VAL A 226 9.23 -10.39 4.61
CA VAL A 226 8.18 -10.96 3.75
C VAL A 226 8.25 -10.25 2.41
N ARG A 227 8.68 -10.99 1.38
CA ARG A 227 8.77 -10.47 0.02
C ARG A 227 7.42 -10.66 -0.70
N ILE A 228 6.77 -9.55 -1.03
CA ILE A 228 5.52 -9.52 -1.79
C ILE A 228 5.87 -9.43 -3.28
N PRO A 229 5.52 -10.45 -4.09
CA PRO A 229 5.77 -10.43 -5.53
C PRO A 229 4.79 -9.50 -6.26
N VAL A 230 5.15 -9.13 -7.48
CA VAL A 230 4.21 -8.52 -8.42
C VAL A 230 3.16 -9.55 -8.79
N VAL A 231 1.89 -9.13 -8.80
CA VAL A 231 0.79 -9.98 -9.27
C VAL A 231 0.91 -10.08 -10.79
N THR A 232 1.04 -11.31 -11.30
CA THR A 232 1.14 -11.61 -12.74
C THR A 232 0.02 -12.51 -13.23
N ASN A 233 -0.78 -13.08 -12.31
CA ASN A 233 -1.94 -13.87 -12.67
C ASN A 233 -3.09 -12.94 -13.07
N ARG A 234 -3.53 -13.04 -14.33
CA ARG A 234 -4.63 -12.24 -14.89
C ARG A 234 -5.90 -12.27 -14.04
N LYS A 235 -6.26 -13.41 -13.46
CA LYS A 235 -7.46 -13.54 -12.61
C LYS A 235 -7.32 -12.69 -11.35
N SER A 236 -6.19 -12.81 -10.66
CA SER A 236 -5.92 -12.02 -9.45
C SER A 236 -5.77 -10.52 -9.75
N GLU A 237 -5.15 -10.16 -10.88
CA GLU A 237 -5.12 -8.77 -11.34
C GLU A 237 -6.55 -8.22 -11.55
N ALA A 238 -7.41 -8.98 -12.25
CA ALA A 238 -8.80 -8.58 -12.47
C ALA A 238 -9.58 -8.40 -11.16
N GLU A 239 -9.41 -9.30 -10.20
CA GLU A 239 -10.04 -9.23 -8.88
C GLU A 239 -9.58 -7.98 -8.12
N ILE A 240 -8.28 -7.67 -8.12
CA ILE A 240 -7.73 -6.48 -7.46
C ILE A 240 -8.25 -5.20 -8.11
N VAL A 241 -8.18 -5.10 -9.44
CA VAL A 241 -8.61 -3.92 -10.18
C VAL A 241 -10.11 -3.68 -9.93
N ARG A 242 -10.94 -4.72 -10.09
CA ARG A 242 -12.38 -4.64 -9.82
C ARG A 242 -12.67 -4.19 -8.39
N PHE A 243 -12.08 -4.85 -7.40
CA PHE A 243 -12.28 -4.52 -5.98
C PHE A 243 -11.96 -3.05 -5.69
N ARG A 244 -10.84 -2.55 -6.24
CA ARG A 244 -10.39 -1.16 -6.03
C ARG A 244 -11.25 -0.14 -6.76
N THR A 245 -11.67 -0.44 -7.98
CA THR A 245 -12.57 0.43 -8.73
C THR A 245 -13.96 0.49 -8.10
N GLU A 246 -14.52 -0.62 -7.62
CA GLU A 246 -15.79 -0.63 -6.89
C GLU A 246 -15.73 0.15 -5.56
N GLU A 247 -14.61 0.05 -4.85
CA GLU A 247 -14.38 0.88 -3.65
C GLU A 247 -14.39 2.37 -4.00
N LEU A 248 -13.72 2.74 -5.10
CA LEU A 248 -13.66 4.11 -5.57
C LEU A 248 -15.03 4.63 -5.99
N LEU A 249 -15.74 3.89 -6.84
CA LEU A 249 -17.07 4.27 -7.34
C LEU A 249 -18.02 4.55 -6.17
N ARG A 250 -18.04 3.66 -5.17
CA ARG A 250 -18.82 3.85 -3.94
C ARG A 250 -18.42 5.10 -3.17
N ARG A 251 -17.12 5.36 -3.03
CA ARG A 251 -16.60 6.53 -2.31
C ARG A 251 -17.04 7.85 -2.95
N HIS A 252 -17.05 7.90 -4.28
CA HIS A 252 -17.45 9.09 -5.04
C HIS A 252 -18.93 9.13 -5.40
N ALA A 253 -19.73 8.17 -4.92
CA ALA A 253 -21.14 8.01 -5.29
C ALA A 253 -21.36 8.01 -6.81
N ILE A 254 -20.43 7.40 -7.55
CA ILE A 254 -20.49 7.26 -9.00
C ILE A 254 -21.24 5.99 -9.33
N ASP A 255 -22.35 6.14 -10.04
CA ASP A 255 -23.13 5.05 -10.62
C ASP A 255 -22.74 4.90 -12.09
N LEU A 256 -21.68 4.13 -12.34
CA LEU A 256 -21.15 3.81 -13.65
C LEU A 256 -20.61 2.38 -13.63
N ASP A 257 -21.02 1.57 -14.60
CA ASP A 257 -20.55 0.19 -14.73
C ASP A 257 -19.22 0.13 -15.49
N VAL A 258 -18.36 -0.82 -15.11
CA VAL A 258 -17.14 -1.15 -15.84
C VAL A 258 -17.37 -2.47 -16.58
N PRO A 259 -17.64 -2.44 -17.90
CA PRO A 259 -17.91 -3.64 -18.66
C PRO A 259 -16.75 -4.65 -18.54
N PRO A 260 -17.03 -5.95 -18.30
CA PRO A 260 -15.98 -6.97 -18.20
C PRO A 260 -15.06 -7.00 -19.41
N THR A 261 -15.59 -6.72 -20.60
CA THR A 261 -14.84 -6.64 -21.86
C THR A 261 -13.80 -5.52 -21.85
N LEU A 262 -14.12 -4.35 -21.28
CA LEU A 262 -13.19 -3.22 -21.19
C LEU A 262 -12.12 -3.45 -20.13
N LEU A 263 -12.48 -4.08 -19.01
CA LEU A 263 -11.50 -4.55 -18.03
C LEU A 263 -10.53 -5.55 -18.68
N ASP A 264 -11.02 -6.48 -19.49
CA ASP A 264 -10.18 -7.43 -20.23
C ASP A 264 -9.24 -6.75 -21.22
N VAL A 265 -9.69 -5.70 -21.92
CA VAL A 265 -8.85 -4.89 -22.82
C VAL A 265 -7.74 -4.20 -22.03
N LEU A 266 -8.04 -3.62 -20.87
CA LEU A 266 -7.04 -2.99 -20.00
C LEU A 266 -5.99 -3.99 -19.52
N LEU A 267 -6.43 -5.11 -18.94
CA LEU A 267 -5.55 -6.16 -18.42
C LEU A 267 -4.65 -6.73 -19.53
N GLN A 268 -5.23 -7.00 -20.70
CA GLN A 268 -4.47 -7.48 -21.86
C GLN A 268 -3.46 -6.43 -22.32
N SER A 269 -3.83 -5.15 -22.33
CA SER A 269 -2.92 -4.08 -22.75
C SER A 269 -1.69 -3.99 -21.83
N PHE A 270 -1.88 -4.07 -20.51
CA PHE A 270 -0.76 -4.10 -19.57
C PHE A 270 0.07 -5.39 -19.66
N ALA A 271 -0.55 -6.54 -19.99
CA ALA A 271 0.20 -7.77 -20.24
C ALA A 271 1.08 -7.66 -21.49
N ASP A 272 0.55 -7.11 -22.58
CA ASP A 272 1.26 -6.92 -23.84
C ASP A 272 2.40 -5.90 -23.68
N LEU A 273 2.17 -4.79 -22.98
CA LEU A 273 3.20 -3.79 -22.67
C LEU A 273 4.33 -4.38 -21.81
N ARG A 274 4.00 -5.21 -20.81
CA ARG A 274 5.00 -5.93 -19.99
C ARG A 274 5.81 -6.92 -20.82
N ALA A 275 5.16 -7.64 -21.75
CA ALA A 275 5.85 -8.54 -22.67
C ALA A 275 6.80 -7.79 -23.61
N SER A 276 6.37 -6.63 -24.13
CA SER A 276 7.21 -5.75 -24.94
C SER A 276 8.42 -5.24 -24.15
N ALA A 277 8.21 -4.77 -22.91
CA ALA A 277 9.28 -4.29 -22.04
C ALA A 277 10.28 -5.40 -21.66
N ALA A 278 9.82 -6.65 -21.53
CA ALA A 278 10.68 -7.81 -21.27
C ALA A 278 11.52 -8.23 -22.49
N ALA A 279 11.03 -7.96 -23.70
CA ALA A 279 11.72 -8.26 -24.96
C ALA A 279 12.62 -7.10 -25.44
N ALA A 280 12.56 -5.94 -24.79
CA ALA A 280 13.32 -4.75 -25.14
C ALA A 280 14.85 -4.97 -25.02
N GLY A 281 15.59 -4.46 -26.01
CA GLY A 281 17.05 -4.60 -26.10
C GLY A 281 17.83 -3.54 -25.30
N SER A 282 17.19 -2.42 -24.99
CA SER A 282 17.73 -1.32 -24.19
C SER A 282 16.69 -0.79 -23.19
N ASP A 283 17.12 0.04 -22.24
CA ASP A 283 16.20 0.67 -21.28
C ASP A 283 15.34 1.78 -21.94
N ASP A 284 15.85 2.47 -22.96
CA ASP A 284 15.11 3.48 -23.76
C ASP A 284 13.90 2.90 -24.53
N GLU A 285 13.79 1.57 -24.62
CA GLU A 285 12.64 0.87 -25.22
C GLU A 285 11.57 0.46 -24.19
N LYS A 286 11.75 0.83 -22.93
CA LYS A 286 10.85 0.48 -21.82
C LYS A 286 10.18 1.76 -21.31
N LEU A 287 8.90 1.63 -20.98
CA LEU A 287 8.18 2.69 -20.28
C LEU A 287 8.83 2.91 -18.91
N GLU A 288 8.95 4.18 -18.49
CA GLU A 288 9.38 4.52 -17.13
C GLU A 288 8.37 3.99 -16.09
N SER A 289 7.09 3.94 -16.48
CA SER A 289 6.00 3.37 -15.70
C SER A 289 6.26 1.91 -15.30
N ALA A 290 5.92 1.58 -14.05
CA ALA A 290 6.18 0.26 -13.49
C ALA A 290 5.24 -0.85 -14.04
N LEU A 291 4.26 -0.49 -14.88
CA LEU A 291 3.20 -1.36 -15.42
C LEU A 291 2.54 -2.25 -14.35
N SER A 292 2.31 -1.66 -13.17
CA SER A 292 1.80 -2.32 -11.98
C SER A 292 0.26 -2.39 -11.94
N THR A 293 -0.30 -3.26 -11.08
CA THR A 293 -1.76 -3.29 -10.83
C THR A 293 -2.27 -1.94 -10.30
N ALA A 294 -1.46 -1.19 -9.57
CA ALA A 294 -1.80 0.16 -9.12
C ALA A 294 -1.97 1.15 -10.29
N GLU A 295 -1.16 1.01 -11.34
CA GLU A 295 -1.29 1.83 -12.55
C GLU A 295 -2.50 1.41 -13.39
N GLN A 296 -2.84 0.11 -13.45
CA GLN A 296 -4.10 -0.33 -14.05
C GLN A 296 -5.32 0.31 -13.36
N ILE A 297 -5.31 0.33 -12.01
CA ILE A 297 -6.37 0.98 -11.22
C ILE A 297 -6.43 2.47 -11.56
N GLY A 298 -5.29 3.16 -11.61
CA GLY A 298 -5.22 4.59 -11.93
C GLY A 298 -5.76 4.91 -13.33
N VAL A 299 -5.40 4.11 -14.35
CA VAL A 299 -5.91 4.26 -15.72
C VAL A 299 -7.43 4.09 -15.75
N LEU A 300 -7.95 3.06 -15.09
CA LEU A 300 -9.38 2.79 -15.06
C LEU A 300 -10.15 3.85 -14.26
N GLU A 301 -9.59 4.31 -13.14
CA GLU A 301 -10.10 5.41 -12.33
C GLU A 301 -10.22 6.68 -13.16
N ASP A 302 -9.16 7.08 -13.86
CA ASP A 302 -9.16 8.25 -14.74
C ASP A 302 -10.25 8.13 -15.83
N ALA A 303 -10.32 6.97 -16.50
CA ALA A 303 -11.31 6.73 -17.55
C ALA A 303 -12.75 6.81 -17.02
N VAL A 304 -13.01 6.21 -15.85
CA VAL A 304 -14.32 6.23 -15.19
C VAL A 304 -14.72 7.64 -14.78
N LEU A 305 -13.80 8.39 -14.17
CA LEU A 305 -14.05 9.77 -13.75
C LEU A 305 -14.30 10.67 -14.97
N HIS A 306 -13.50 10.53 -16.02
CA HIS A 306 -13.69 11.25 -17.27
C HIS A 306 -15.06 10.94 -17.88
N SER A 307 -15.43 9.66 -18.00
CA SER A 307 -16.74 9.23 -18.50
C SER A 307 -17.90 9.76 -17.65
N ASN A 308 -17.75 9.83 -16.33
CA ASN A 308 -18.79 10.32 -15.43
C ASN A 308 -18.97 11.85 -15.48
N PHE A 309 -17.87 12.62 -15.54
CA PHE A 309 -17.93 14.08 -15.47
C PHE A 309 -18.03 14.77 -16.83
N PHE A 310 -17.41 14.22 -17.87
CA PHE A 310 -17.30 14.85 -19.19
C PHE A 310 -17.84 13.99 -20.33
N GLY A 311 -18.09 12.71 -20.08
CA GLY A 311 -18.67 11.77 -21.04
C GLY A 311 -20.16 11.53 -20.85
N GLU A 312 -20.65 10.48 -21.48
CA GLU A 312 -22.07 10.07 -21.46
C GLU A 312 -22.42 9.19 -20.25
N ARG A 313 -21.62 9.23 -19.17
CA ARG A 313 -21.76 8.37 -17.97
C ARG A 313 -21.69 6.87 -18.28
N THR A 314 -20.99 6.53 -19.35
CA THR A 314 -20.65 5.17 -19.75
C THR A 314 -19.16 5.08 -20.07
N LEU A 315 -18.51 4.01 -19.64
CA LEU A 315 -17.12 3.75 -20.03
C LEU A 315 -17.08 3.21 -21.47
N THR A 316 -16.32 3.87 -22.33
CA THR A 316 -16.07 3.43 -23.72
C THR A 316 -14.63 2.96 -23.89
N ALA A 317 -14.36 2.18 -24.93
CA ALA A 317 -12.99 1.77 -25.21
C ALA A 317 -12.10 2.95 -25.63
N ARG A 318 -12.70 3.97 -26.27
CA ARG A 318 -12.02 5.20 -26.67
C ARG A 318 -11.50 5.97 -25.45
N THR A 319 -12.36 6.21 -24.46
CA THR A 319 -11.96 6.90 -23.22
C THR A 319 -10.93 6.09 -22.44
N LEU A 320 -11.10 4.77 -22.35
CA LEU A 320 -10.12 3.89 -21.71
C LEU A 320 -8.74 3.97 -22.37
N ALA A 321 -8.68 3.99 -23.71
CA ALA A 321 -7.43 4.13 -24.45
C ALA A 321 -6.77 5.48 -24.22
N SER A 322 -7.55 6.57 -24.25
CA SER A 322 -7.03 7.91 -24.01
C SER A 322 -6.46 8.05 -22.59
N SER A 323 -7.15 7.53 -21.58
CA SER A 323 -6.66 7.46 -20.20
C SER A 323 -5.42 6.60 -20.05
N LEU A 324 -5.32 5.47 -20.77
CA LEU A 324 -4.12 4.64 -20.78
C LEU A 324 -2.91 5.40 -21.32
N VAL A 325 -3.06 6.08 -22.46
CA VAL A 325 -1.99 6.90 -23.03
C VAL A 325 -1.60 8.00 -22.06
N GLY A 326 -2.56 8.84 -21.62
CA GLY A 326 -2.29 9.97 -20.75
C GLY A 326 -1.67 9.59 -19.40
N SER A 327 -2.04 8.44 -18.83
CA SER A 327 -1.49 7.98 -17.55
C SER A 327 -0.08 7.39 -17.65
N LEU A 328 0.25 6.77 -18.80
CA LEU A 328 1.53 6.12 -19.02
C LEU A 328 2.58 7.08 -19.60
N THR A 329 2.18 8.14 -20.31
CA THR A 329 3.08 9.16 -20.87
C THR A 329 3.33 10.27 -19.84
N ARG A 330 4.24 10.04 -18.90
CA ARG A 330 4.38 10.96 -17.75
C ARG A 330 5.22 12.19 -18.02
N ARG A 331 6.19 12.16 -18.94
CA ARG A 331 7.00 13.33 -19.36
C ARG A 331 7.98 13.13 -20.51
N GLU A 332 8.20 11.93 -21.04
CA GLU A 332 9.22 11.72 -22.08
C GLU A 332 8.61 11.53 -23.48
N PRO A 333 9.16 12.17 -24.53
CA PRO A 333 8.80 11.87 -25.93
C PRO A 333 8.96 10.38 -26.29
N GLU A 334 9.82 9.68 -25.54
CA GLU A 334 10.14 8.26 -25.71
C GLU A 334 8.97 7.36 -25.30
N ASP A 335 8.28 7.66 -24.19
CA ASP A 335 7.07 6.93 -23.77
C ASP A 335 5.99 6.97 -24.87
N LEU A 336 5.80 8.13 -25.49
CA LEU A 336 4.86 8.30 -26.61
C LEU A 336 5.24 7.43 -27.81
N ALA A 337 6.54 7.36 -28.14
CA ALA A 337 7.02 6.52 -29.22
C ALA A 337 6.80 5.02 -28.93
N ILE A 338 7.04 4.59 -27.69
CA ILE A 338 6.79 3.20 -27.25
C ILE A 338 5.31 2.86 -27.35
N LEU A 339 4.42 3.73 -26.86
CA LEU A 339 2.98 3.51 -26.95
C LEU A 339 2.48 3.55 -28.39
N ASN A 340 3.02 4.43 -29.24
CA ASN A 340 2.67 4.46 -30.66
C ASN A 340 3.06 3.15 -31.36
N LYS A 341 4.26 2.63 -31.06
CA LYS A 341 4.71 1.31 -31.54
C LYS A 341 3.80 0.19 -31.04
N TYR A 342 3.35 0.24 -29.78
CA TYR A 342 2.38 -0.71 -29.22
C TYR A 342 1.02 -0.65 -29.95
N LEU A 343 0.47 0.55 -30.19
CA LEU A 343 -0.79 0.71 -30.91
C LEU A 343 -0.72 0.13 -32.32
N HIS A 344 0.37 0.38 -33.05
CA HIS A 344 0.56 -0.13 -34.41
C HIS A 344 0.90 -1.63 -34.47
N GLY A 345 1.76 -2.10 -33.57
CA GLY A 345 2.29 -3.47 -33.59
C GLY A 345 1.37 -4.51 -32.97
N VAL A 346 0.53 -4.11 -32.01
CA VAL A 346 -0.30 -5.04 -31.23
C VAL A 346 -1.78 -4.73 -31.33
N VAL A 347 -2.18 -3.47 -31.09
CA VAL A 347 -3.60 -3.09 -31.04
C VAL A 347 -4.22 -3.09 -32.44
N GLU A 348 -3.52 -2.59 -33.46
CA GLU A 348 -4.02 -2.55 -34.83
C GLU A 348 -4.25 -3.94 -35.47
N PRO A 349 -3.37 -4.93 -35.30
CA PRO A 349 -3.69 -6.31 -35.70
C PRO A 349 -4.90 -6.88 -34.93
N ARG A 350 -4.97 -6.68 -33.60
CA ARG A 350 -6.11 -7.14 -32.79
C ARG A 350 -7.43 -6.52 -33.22
N SER A 351 -7.45 -5.24 -33.57
CA SER A 351 -8.67 -4.55 -34.01
C SER A 351 -9.22 -5.14 -35.31
N LYS A 352 -8.34 -5.61 -36.21
CA LYS A 352 -8.72 -6.26 -37.48
C LYS A 352 -9.14 -7.72 -37.28
N GLU A 353 -8.45 -8.47 -36.42
CA GLU A 353 -8.65 -9.91 -36.26
C GLU A 353 -9.76 -10.28 -35.28
N HIS A 354 -9.84 -9.58 -34.14
CA HIS A 354 -10.74 -9.95 -33.03
C HIS A 354 -11.98 -9.05 -32.95
N GLY A 355 -11.95 -7.85 -33.54
CA GLY A 355 -13.04 -6.89 -33.48
C GLY A 355 -13.41 -6.47 -32.05
N GLY A 356 -14.69 -6.20 -31.80
CA GLY A 356 -15.20 -5.84 -30.47
C GLY A 356 -14.78 -4.42 -30.05
N SER A 357 -14.21 -4.29 -28.85
CA SER A 357 -13.79 -2.99 -28.29
C SER A 357 -12.44 -2.49 -28.83
N TRP A 358 -11.67 -3.34 -29.52
CA TRP A 358 -10.31 -3.00 -30.00
C TRP A 358 -10.26 -1.92 -31.10
N PRO A 359 -11.19 -1.84 -32.07
CA PRO A 359 -11.21 -0.74 -33.04
C PRO A 359 -11.38 0.63 -32.38
N GLU A 360 -12.37 0.76 -31.49
CA GLU A 360 -12.61 2.02 -30.76
C GLU A 360 -11.42 2.35 -29.83
N PHE A 361 -10.81 1.34 -29.19
CA PHE A 361 -9.62 1.51 -28.37
C PHE A 361 -8.42 2.02 -29.18
N LEU A 362 -8.20 1.49 -30.40
CA LEU A 362 -7.13 1.95 -31.29
C LEU A 362 -7.32 3.43 -31.66
N GLU A 363 -8.54 3.83 -32.03
CA GLU A 363 -8.83 5.21 -32.39
C GLU A 363 -8.62 6.16 -31.21
N GLY A 364 -9.11 5.82 -30.02
CA GLY A 364 -8.92 6.64 -28.82
C GLY A 364 -7.45 6.79 -28.40
N GLY A 365 -6.65 5.75 -28.60
CA GLY A 365 -5.19 5.81 -28.37
C GLY A 365 -4.48 6.71 -29.37
N ARG A 366 -4.83 6.63 -30.66
CA ARG A 366 -4.25 7.49 -31.71
C ARG A 366 -4.57 8.95 -31.50
N ASP A 367 -5.81 9.27 -31.14
CA ASP A 367 -6.23 10.65 -30.88
C ASP A 367 -5.50 11.24 -29.67
N ALA A 368 -5.30 10.44 -28.61
CA ALA A 368 -4.54 10.85 -27.44
C ALA A 368 -3.07 11.11 -27.79
N ILE A 369 -2.42 10.22 -28.54
CA ILE A 369 -1.03 10.43 -29.00
C ILE A 369 -0.93 11.68 -29.86
N ALA A 370 -1.86 11.88 -30.81
CA ALA A 370 -1.87 13.07 -31.68
C ALA A 370 -2.06 14.38 -30.92
N THR A 371 -2.71 14.36 -29.77
CA THR A 371 -2.90 15.53 -28.90
C THR A 371 -1.65 15.85 -28.06
N LEU A 372 -0.86 14.81 -27.73
CA LEU A 372 0.33 14.91 -26.87
C LEU A 372 1.65 15.03 -27.63
N SER A 373 1.64 14.75 -28.95
CA SER A 373 2.77 14.92 -29.88
C SER A 373 2.85 16.35 -30.38
#